data_AF-A0A936EWR6-F1
#
_entry.id   AF-A0A936EWR6-F1
#
_cell.length_a   1.000
_cell.length_b   1.000
_cell.length_c   1.000
_cell.angle_alpha   90.00
_cell.angle_beta   90.00
_cell.angle_gamma   90.00
#
_symmetry.space_group_name_H-M   'P 1'
#
loop_
_entity.id
_entity.type
_entity.pdbx_description
1 polymer ?
#
loop_
_entity_poly.entity_id
_entity_poly.type
_entity_poly.pdbx_seq_one_letter_code
_entity_poly.pdbx_strand_id
1 'polypeptide(L)'
;MSKTTQKTPLQNLLITTSENAAGFSVSGITGYAPELVRRVANALVKSGDLVRAKLGARSVRYFANDDLARAYQAGQAPARRGATAVLGPRTKARWSADEPGIITPQTKIYIAPPLPRRVLRTNTYTQF
;
A
#
# COMPACT_ATOMS: atom_id res chain seq x y z
N MET A 1 12.61 -43.36 0.91
CA MET A 1 12.15 -43.27 -0.49
C MET A 1 11.41 -41.95 -0.68
N SER A 2 12.13 -40.94 -1.19
CA SER A 2 11.58 -39.61 -1.46
C SER A 2 10.66 -39.72 -2.67
N LYS A 3 9.34 -39.51 -2.51
CA LYS A 3 8.43 -39.39 -3.65
C LYS A 3 8.83 -38.13 -4.42
N THR A 4 9.46 -38.29 -5.58
CA THR A 4 9.69 -37.20 -6.53
C THR A 4 8.34 -36.83 -7.13
N THR A 5 7.59 -35.99 -6.43
CA THR A 5 6.30 -35.47 -6.92
C THR A 5 6.60 -34.61 -8.14
N GLN A 6 6.25 -35.09 -9.33
CA GLN A 6 6.36 -34.30 -10.54
C GLN A 6 5.54 -33.02 -10.38
N LYS A 7 6.20 -31.88 -10.57
CA LYS A 7 5.56 -30.56 -10.48
C LYS A 7 4.78 -30.27 -11.76
N THR A 8 3.61 -29.66 -11.62
CA THR A 8 2.75 -29.31 -12.76
C THR A 8 3.39 -28.20 -13.60
N PRO A 9 2.99 -28.02 -14.88
CA PRO A 9 3.52 -26.95 -15.73
C PRO A 9 3.37 -25.55 -15.11
N LEU A 10 2.23 -25.30 -14.46
CA LEU A 10 1.98 -24.03 -13.74
C LEU A 10 2.92 -23.89 -12.53
N GLN A 11 3.17 -24.95 -11.76
CA GLN A 11 4.11 -24.90 -10.65
C GLN A 11 5.53 -24.57 -11.13
N ASN A 12 5.99 -25.20 -12.21
CA ASN A 12 7.30 -24.92 -12.79
C ASN A 12 7.39 -23.47 -13.28
N LEU A 13 6.36 -22.97 -13.96
CA LEU A 13 6.29 -21.57 -14.39
C LEU A 13 6.42 -20.61 -13.21
N LEU A 14 5.68 -20.84 -12.11
CA LEU A 14 5.76 -19.98 -10.93
C LEU A 14 7.13 -20.03 -10.25
N ILE A 15 7.74 -21.22 -10.18
CA ILE A 15 9.10 -21.38 -9.62
C ILE A 15 10.11 -20.61 -10.46
N THR A 16 10.14 -20.82 -11.78
CA THR A 16 11.04 -20.09 -12.69
C THR A 16 10.81 -18.59 -12.63
N THR A 17 9.56 -18.13 -12.55
CA THR A 17 9.25 -16.69 -12.46
C THR A 17 9.71 -16.09 -11.11
N SER A 18 9.74 -16.89 -10.06
CA SER A 18 10.13 -16.46 -8.70
C SER A 18 11.62 -16.26 -8.51
N GLU A 19 12.45 -16.74 -9.44
CA GLU A 19 13.90 -16.51 -9.46
C GLU A 19 14.26 -15.07 -9.85
N ASN A 20 13.32 -14.33 -10.44
CA ASN A 20 13.50 -12.92 -10.75
C ASN A 20 13.67 -12.09 -9.45
N ALA A 21 14.62 -11.16 -9.44
CA ALA A 21 14.87 -10.24 -8.33
C ALA A 21 13.64 -9.41 -7.92
N ALA A 22 12.71 -9.14 -8.84
CA ALA A 22 11.46 -8.46 -8.54
C ALA A 22 10.37 -9.38 -7.95
N GLY A 23 10.55 -10.69 -8.05
CA GLY A 23 9.52 -11.70 -7.77
C GLY A 23 8.28 -11.53 -8.65
N PHE A 24 7.25 -12.35 -8.41
CA PHE A 24 5.98 -12.25 -9.12
C PHE A 24 4.82 -11.91 -8.20
N SER A 25 3.81 -11.20 -8.73
CA SER A 25 2.49 -11.05 -8.12
C SER A 25 1.49 -11.94 -8.85
N VAL A 26 0.39 -12.29 -8.18
CA VAL A 26 -0.70 -13.08 -8.79
C VAL A 26 -1.24 -12.43 -10.07
N SER A 27 -1.37 -11.10 -10.08
CA SER A 27 -1.84 -10.33 -11.24
C SER A 27 -0.82 -10.25 -12.39
N GLY A 28 0.46 -10.56 -12.15
CA GLY A 28 1.51 -10.52 -13.16
C GLY A 28 1.60 -11.80 -14.00
N ILE A 29 0.90 -12.86 -13.60
CA ILE A 29 0.87 -14.13 -14.33
C ILE A 29 -0.31 -14.11 -15.29
N THR A 30 -0.02 -13.99 -16.59
CA THR A 30 -1.02 -14.00 -17.65
C THR A 30 -1.34 -15.44 -18.09
N GLY A 31 -2.49 -15.63 -18.74
CA GLY A 31 -2.91 -16.95 -19.26
C GLY A 31 -3.57 -17.90 -18.24
N TYR A 32 -3.65 -17.51 -16.97
CA TYR A 32 -4.30 -18.30 -15.91
C TYR A 32 -5.27 -17.45 -15.09
N ALA A 33 -6.28 -18.10 -14.51
CA ALA A 33 -7.18 -17.44 -13.57
C ALA A 33 -6.41 -17.03 -12.28
N PRO A 34 -6.57 -15.78 -11.79
CA PRO A 34 -5.86 -15.29 -10.61
C PRO A 34 -6.07 -16.16 -9.35
N GLU A 35 -7.26 -16.73 -9.18
CA GLU A 35 -7.56 -17.61 -8.05
C GLU A 35 -6.75 -18.91 -8.08
N LEU A 36 -6.58 -19.48 -9.29
CA LEU A 36 -5.78 -20.67 -9.48
C LEU A 36 -4.32 -20.39 -9.17
N VAL A 37 -3.77 -19.30 -9.72
CA VAL A 37 -2.38 -18.87 -9.44
C VAL A 37 -2.17 -18.66 -7.94
N ARG A 38 -3.11 -18.01 -7.26
CA ARG A 38 -3.05 -17.81 -5.80
C ARG A 38 -3.09 -19.13 -5.04
N ARG A 39 -3.96 -20.07 -5.42
CA ARG A 39 -4.07 -21.38 -4.78
C ARG A 39 -2.77 -22.18 -4.93
N VAL A 40 -2.19 -22.20 -6.13
CA VAL A 40 -0.94 -22.90 -6.42
C VAL A 40 0.25 -22.24 -5.72
N ALA A 41 0.36 -20.91 -5.77
CA ALA A 41 1.42 -20.19 -5.06
C ALA A 41 1.35 -20.45 -3.54
N ASN A 42 0.15 -20.45 -2.94
CA ASN A 42 -0.01 -20.78 -1.52
C ASN A 42 0.39 -22.24 -1.22
N ALA A 43 0.12 -23.18 -2.13
CA ALA A 43 0.56 -24.56 -1.97
C ALA A 43 2.09 -24.67 -2.03
N LEU A 44 2.74 -23.95 -2.95
CA LEU A 44 4.20 -23.89 -3.07
C LEU A 44 4.88 -23.22 -1.87
N VAL A 45 4.24 -22.21 -1.27
CA VAL A 45 4.72 -21.62 -0.02
C VAL A 45 4.62 -22.63 1.13
N LYS A 46 3.54 -23.40 1.20
CA LYS A 46 3.38 -24.44 2.22
C LYS A 46 4.36 -25.59 2.08
N SER A 47 4.78 -25.93 0.85
CA SER A 47 5.83 -26.92 0.60
C SER A 47 7.25 -26.40 0.80
N GLY A 48 7.42 -25.09 1.01
CA GLY A 48 8.74 -24.45 1.16
C GLY A 48 9.45 -24.16 -0.16
N ASP A 49 8.77 -24.32 -1.30
CA ASP A 49 9.33 -24.03 -2.63
C ASP A 49 9.30 -22.54 -2.99
N LEU A 50 8.49 -21.75 -2.29
CA LEU A 50 8.38 -20.30 -2.47
C LEU A 50 8.35 -19.58 -1.13
N VAL A 51 8.90 -18.37 -1.13
CA VAL A 51 8.83 -17.44 -0.02
C VAL A 51 7.90 -16.29 -0.36
N ARG A 52 7.04 -15.92 0.59
CA ARG A 52 6.11 -14.79 0.46
C ARG A 52 6.71 -13.53 1.07
N ALA A 53 6.87 -12.48 0.27
CA ALA A 53 7.16 -11.14 0.78
C ALA A 53 5.90 -10.27 0.80
N LYS A 54 5.67 -9.57 1.91
CA LYS A 54 4.52 -8.68 2.07
C LYS A 54 5.00 -7.24 2.25
N LEU A 55 4.61 -6.36 1.32
CA LEU A 55 4.85 -4.92 1.41
C LEU A 55 3.56 -4.23 1.85
N GLY A 56 3.44 -4.04 3.16
CA GLY A 56 2.27 -3.42 3.79
C GLY A 56 0.96 -4.21 3.61
N ALA A 57 -0.18 -3.52 3.64
CA ALA A 57 -1.50 -4.17 3.57
C ALA A 57 -1.91 -4.61 2.15
N ARG A 58 -1.30 -4.05 1.09
CA ARG A 58 -1.84 -4.14 -0.28
C ARG A 58 -1.01 -4.96 -1.26
N SER A 59 0.29 -5.15 -1.05
CA SER A 59 1.16 -5.82 -2.03
C SER A 59 1.79 -7.08 -1.46
N VAL A 60 1.63 -8.18 -2.21
CA VAL A 60 2.23 -9.48 -1.91
C VAL A 60 2.94 -9.97 -3.16
N ARG A 61 4.21 -10.33 -3.00
CA ARG A 61 5.02 -10.96 -4.04
C ARG A 61 5.62 -12.27 -3.55
N TYR A 62 5.90 -13.17 -4.48
CA TYR A 62 6.49 -14.48 -4.22
C TYR A 62 7.87 -14.58 -4.87
N PHE A 63 8.78 -15.24 -4.16
CA PHE A 63 10.21 -15.37 -4.49
C PHE A 63 10.66 -16.81 -4.32
N ALA A 64 11.71 -17.22 -5.02
CA ALA A 64 12.31 -18.54 -4.88
C ALA A 64 12.92 -18.72 -3.48
N ASN A 65 13.63 -17.70 -3.00
CA ASN A 65 14.48 -17.80 -1.81
C ASN A 65 14.21 -16.65 -0.82
N ASP A 66 14.54 -16.89 0.45
CA ASP A 66 14.35 -15.92 1.55
C ASP A 66 15.22 -14.66 1.36
N ASP A 67 16.43 -14.81 0.80
CA ASP A 67 17.35 -13.70 0.52
C ASP A 67 16.77 -12.70 -0.48
N LEU A 68 16.12 -13.18 -1.55
CA LEU A 68 15.45 -12.33 -2.53
C LEU A 68 14.25 -11.61 -1.93
N ALA A 69 13.45 -12.33 -1.13
CA ALA A 69 12.32 -11.74 -0.42
C ALA A 69 12.77 -10.62 0.53
N ARG A 70 13.87 -10.82 1.27
CA ARG A 70 14.46 -9.80 2.15
C ARG A 70 15.06 -8.64 1.38
N ALA A 71 15.79 -8.89 0.29
CA ALA A 71 16.34 -7.84 -0.56
C ALA A 71 15.23 -6.93 -1.13
N TYR A 72 14.14 -7.53 -1.60
CA TYR A 72 12.97 -6.79 -2.07
C TYR A 72 12.32 -5.95 -0.96
N GLN A 73 12.14 -6.52 0.24
CA GLN A 73 11.59 -5.79 1.38
C GLN A 73 12.51 -4.66 1.85
N ALA A 74 13.83 -4.88 1.86
CA ALA A 74 14.81 -3.87 2.25
C ALA A 74 14.86 -2.71 1.25
N GLY A 75 14.80 -2.99 -0.06
CA GLY A 75 14.77 -1.97 -1.10
C GLY A 75 13.46 -1.16 -1.15
N GLN A 76 12.38 -1.71 -0.60
CA GLN A 76 11.06 -1.07 -0.54
C GLN A 76 10.71 -0.54 0.86
N ALA A 77 11.57 -0.77 1.86
CA ALA A 77 11.43 -0.13 3.14
C ALA A 77 11.47 1.38 2.86
N PRO A 78 10.44 2.16 3.28
CA PRO A 78 10.55 3.60 3.19
C PRO A 78 11.85 3.94 3.88
N ALA A 79 12.76 4.62 3.17
CA ALA A 79 13.92 5.21 3.80
C ALA A 79 13.34 5.95 4.99
N ARG A 80 13.50 5.40 6.20
CA ARG A 80 13.18 6.12 7.42
C ARG A 80 14.01 7.36 7.23
N ARG A 81 13.36 8.49 6.95
CA ARG A 81 14.01 9.79 6.89
C ARG A 81 14.53 10.00 8.31
N GLY A 82 15.66 9.37 8.60
CA GLY A 82 16.46 9.50 9.81
C GLY A 82 17.25 10.81 9.79
N ALA A 83 17.03 11.65 8.78
CA ALA A 83 17.00 13.07 9.00
C ALA A 83 15.57 13.43 9.46
N THR A 84 15.29 13.23 10.75
CA THR A 84 14.70 14.35 11.49
C THR A 84 15.64 15.52 11.25
N ALA A 85 15.44 16.23 10.14
CA ALA A 85 15.71 17.64 10.15
C ALA A 85 15.03 18.10 11.43
N VAL A 86 15.85 18.55 12.39
CA VAL A 86 15.36 19.30 13.54
C VAL A 86 14.73 20.53 12.90
N LEU A 87 13.48 20.37 12.46
CA LEU A 87 12.58 21.46 12.19
C LEU A 87 12.48 22.08 13.56
N GLY A 88 13.28 23.13 13.76
CA GLY A 88 13.09 24.04 14.88
C GLY A 88 11.60 24.33 15.04
N PRO A 89 11.14 24.63 16.26
CA PRO A 89 9.72 24.73 16.58
C PRO A 89 9.00 25.44 15.45
N ARG A 90 8.05 24.76 14.79
CA ARG A 90 7.29 25.34 13.67
C ARG A 90 6.71 26.65 14.18
N THR A 91 7.33 27.76 13.84
CA THR A 91 6.81 29.09 14.16
C THR A 91 5.52 29.19 13.37
N LYS A 92 4.39 28.94 14.05
CA LYS A 92 3.08 29.21 13.46
C LYS A 92 3.09 30.70 13.09
N ALA A 93 2.57 31.03 11.91
CA ALA A 93 2.27 32.42 11.60
C ALA A 93 1.40 32.95 12.74
N ARG A 94 1.94 33.90 13.52
CA ARG A 94 1.25 34.52 14.65
C ARG A 94 0.57 35.76 14.11
N TRP A 95 -0.64 35.60 13.58
CA TRP A 95 -1.50 36.76 13.35
C TRP A 95 -1.90 37.31 14.71
N SER A 96 -1.69 38.61 14.92
CA SER A 96 -2.25 39.28 16.11
C SER A 96 -3.76 39.35 15.97
N ALA A 97 -4.50 39.23 17.08
CA ALA A 97 -5.96 39.35 17.05
C ALA A 97 -6.42 40.72 16.51
N ASP A 98 -5.57 41.74 16.67
CA ASP A 98 -5.82 43.12 16.26
C ASP A 98 -5.17 43.49 14.91
N GLU A 99 -4.60 42.53 14.18
CA GLU A 99 -3.96 42.80 12.91
C GLU A 99 -5.04 43.08 11.83
N PRO A 100 -5.08 44.27 11.23
CA PRO A 100 -6.11 44.58 10.24
C PRO A 100 -5.89 43.69 9.01
N GLY A 101 -6.84 42.80 8.73
CA GLY A 101 -6.83 42.00 7.51
C GLY A 101 -6.75 42.92 6.30
N ILE A 102 -5.70 42.79 5.49
CA ILE A 102 -5.49 43.62 4.30
C ILE A 102 -6.51 43.19 3.24
N ILE A 103 -7.69 43.80 3.26
CA ILE A 103 -8.72 43.65 2.23
C ILE A 103 -8.34 44.56 1.07
N THR A 104 -7.81 43.99 -0.01
CA THR A 104 -7.51 44.71 -1.25
C THR A 104 -8.71 44.73 -2.19
N PRO A 105 -8.73 45.60 -3.24
CA PRO A 105 -9.80 45.61 -4.24
C PRO A 105 -10.01 44.28 -5.00
N GLN A 106 -9.04 43.36 -4.94
CA GLN A 106 -9.10 42.03 -5.53
C GLN A 106 -9.69 40.97 -4.59
N THR A 107 -9.94 41.33 -3.33
CA THR A 107 -10.43 40.40 -2.31
C THR A 107 -11.90 40.10 -2.54
N LYS A 108 -12.22 38.86 -2.93
CA LYS A 108 -13.59 38.39 -3.09
C LYS A 108 -14.10 37.81 -1.78
N ILE A 109 -15.04 38.48 -1.13
CA ILE A 109 -15.70 38.00 0.09
C ILE A 109 -16.96 37.24 -0.32
N TYR A 110 -17.00 35.94 -0.03
CA TYR A 110 -18.18 35.11 -0.22
C TYR A 110 -18.88 34.93 1.12
N ILE A 111 -20.03 35.59 1.30
CA ILE A 111 -20.87 35.44 2.48
C ILE A 111 -21.87 34.31 2.21
N ALA A 112 -21.76 33.21 2.96
CA ALA A 112 -22.75 32.16 2.87
C ALA A 112 -24.08 32.62 3.50
N PRO A 113 -25.24 32.28 2.91
CA PRO A 113 -26.52 32.54 3.54
C PRO A 113 -26.60 31.79 4.88
N PRO A 114 -27.31 32.34 5.88
CA PRO A 114 -27.48 31.68 7.16
C PRO A 114 -28.14 30.31 6.95
N LEU A 115 -27.60 29.29 7.62
CA LEU A 115 -28.19 27.95 7.59
C LEU A 115 -29.67 28.04 8.01
N PRO A 116 -30.59 27.33 7.31
CA PRO A 116 -31.98 27.30 7.72
C PRO A 116 -32.08 26.76 9.16
N ARG A 117 -32.87 27.42 10.02
CA ARG A 117 -32.98 27.12 11.47
C ARG A 117 -33.42 25.67 11.80
N ARG A 118 -33.79 24.87 10.79
CA ARG A 118 -34.21 23.47 10.90
C ARG A 118 -33.26 22.49 10.20
N VAL A 119 -31.95 22.73 10.24
CA VAL A 119 -30.99 21.64 9.98
C VAL A 119 -30.98 20.76 11.23
N LEU A 120 -31.82 19.72 11.23
CA LEU A 120 -31.63 18.58 12.13
C LEU A 120 -30.20 18.09 11.91
N ARG A 121 -29.35 18.14 12.94
CA ARG A 121 -28.06 17.44 12.94
C ARG A 121 -28.32 15.94 12.91
N THR A 122 -28.67 15.39 11.75
CA THR A 122 -28.68 13.95 11.54
C THR A 122 -27.24 13.52 11.22
N ASN A 123 -26.46 13.30 12.28
CA ASN A 123 -25.21 12.54 12.20
C ASN A 123 -25.48 11.03 12.20
N THR A 124 -26.57 10.60 11.54
CA THR A 124 -27.04 9.22 11.56
C THR A 124 -27.44 8.83 10.14
N TYR A 125 -26.51 8.23 9.39
CA TYR A 125 -26.88 7.17 8.45
C TYR A 125 -26.57 5.84 9.14
N THR A 126 -27.51 5.37 9.95
CA THR A 126 -27.62 3.95 10.27
C THR A 126 -28.36 3.28 9.11
N GLN A 127 -27.63 2.39 8.43
CA GLN A 127 -28.04 1.21 7.65
C GLN A 127 -29.54 1.04 7.32
N PHE A 128 -29.86 0.91 6.03
CA PHE A 128 -30.46 -0.28 5.41
C PHE A 128 -30.08 -0.33 3.91
#